data_AF-A0A1E3IEM3-F1
#
_entry.id   AF-A0A1E3IEM3-F1
#
_cell.length_a   1.000
_cell.length_b   1.000
_cell.length_c   1.000
_cell.angle_alpha   90.00
_cell.angle_beta   90.00
_cell.angle_gamma   90.00
#
_symmetry.space_group_name_H-M   'P 1'
#
loop_
_entity.id
_entity.type
_entity.pdbx_description
1 polymer ?
#
loop_
_entity_poly.entity_id
_entity_poly.type
_entity_poly.pdbx_seq_one_letter_code
_entity_poly.pdbx_strand_id
1 'polypeptide(L)'
;MASSSGRIPQGEVIMDFLDGGSYIQGKLRDAVMELESRKSAKEEGQKAAKAIEALEVSKQGANVKVEDVDFISSQTGLCRQESEKILVAEKGDLMKALLKAVQPKPRAKSIDGAAL
;
A
#
# COMPACT_ATOMS: atom_id res chain seq x y z
N MET A 1 26.97 -22.91 72.64
CA MET A 1 27.61 -21.58 72.58
C MET A 1 27.51 -21.09 71.15
N ALA A 2 26.49 -20.27 70.83
CA ALA A 2 26.26 -19.73 69.49
C ALA A 2 27.00 -18.40 69.36
N SER A 3 27.99 -18.34 68.45
CA SER A 3 28.73 -17.13 68.14
C SER A 3 27.93 -16.29 67.15
N SER A 4 27.62 -15.06 67.55
CA SER A 4 27.00 -14.02 66.73
C SER A 4 27.92 -13.62 65.58
N SER A 5 27.49 -13.87 64.34
CA SER A 5 28.03 -13.19 63.16
C SER A 5 26.89 -12.39 62.53
N GLY A 6 26.81 -11.11 62.90
CA GLY A 6 25.81 -10.17 62.41
C GLY A 6 26.01 -9.80 60.94
N ARG A 7 25.46 -10.62 60.05
CA ARG A 7 25.12 -10.17 58.68
C ARG A 7 23.62 -9.90 58.65
N ILE A 8 23.28 -8.63 58.60
CA ILE A 8 21.94 -8.17 58.21
C ILE A 8 21.63 -8.86 56.86
N PRO A 9 20.48 -9.52 56.69
CA PRO A 9 20.08 -10.04 55.39
C PRO A 9 20.04 -8.86 54.44
N GLN A 10 21.02 -8.78 53.53
CA GLN A 10 21.02 -7.78 52.49
C GLN A 10 19.73 -7.99 51.71
N GLY A 11 18.88 -6.95 51.66
CA GLY A 11 17.59 -7.01 50.98
C GLY A 11 17.80 -7.61 49.61
N GLU A 12 16.98 -8.61 49.27
CA GLU A 12 17.05 -9.34 48.01
C GLU A 12 17.03 -8.34 46.86
N VAL A 13 18.22 -7.97 46.40
CA VAL A 13 18.41 -7.19 45.19
C VAL A 13 17.96 -8.13 44.09
N ILE A 14 16.84 -7.79 43.44
CA ILE A 14 16.22 -8.55 42.36
C ILE A 14 17.33 -9.00 41.39
N MET A 15 17.75 -10.27 41.51
CA MET A 15 18.85 -10.85 40.72
C MET A 15 18.51 -10.88 39.22
N ASP A 16 17.24 -10.64 38.88
CA ASP A 16 16.74 -10.60 37.50
C ASP A 16 17.16 -9.32 36.74
N PHE A 17 17.77 -8.31 37.38
CA PHE A 17 18.32 -7.16 36.66
C PHE A 17 19.62 -7.46 35.90
N LEU A 18 20.34 -8.53 36.28
CA LEU A 18 21.51 -8.98 35.51
C LEU A 18 21.13 -9.57 34.14
N ASP A 19 19.86 -9.94 33.95
CA ASP A 19 19.31 -10.42 32.68
C ASP A 19 18.31 -9.42 32.03
N GLY A 20 18.37 -8.14 32.41
CA GLY A 20 17.57 -7.10 31.78
C GLY A 20 17.84 -6.96 30.28
N GLY A 21 19.03 -7.37 29.82
CA GLY A 21 19.40 -7.42 28.40
C GLY A 21 18.54 -8.39 27.60
N SER A 22 18.31 -9.60 28.11
CA SER A 22 17.45 -10.59 27.43
C SER A 22 15.99 -10.17 27.41
N TYR A 23 15.52 -9.52 28.48
CA TYR A 23 14.17 -8.95 28.51
C TYR A 23 13.97 -7.87 27.44
N ILE A 24 14.90 -6.92 27.34
CA ILE A 24 14.85 -5.84 26.34
C ILE A 24 14.99 -6.44 24.93
N GLN A 25 15.89 -7.41 24.74
CA GLN A 25 16.08 -8.08 23.45
C GLN A 25 14.82 -8.84 23.01
N GLY A 26 14.15 -9.54 23.93
CA GLY A 26 12.89 -10.22 23.66
C GLY A 26 11.79 -9.25 23.22
N LYS A 27 11.58 -8.19 24.00
CA LYS A 27 10.59 -7.15 23.67
C LYS A 27 10.86 -6.47 22.33
N LEU A 28 12.13 -6.25 22.00
CA LEU A 28 12.51 -5.61 20.75
C LEU A 28 12.31 -6.54 19.54
N ARG A 29 12.64 -7.83 19.69
CA ARG A 29 12.34 -8.85 18.66
C ARG A 29 10.85 -9.00 18.42
N ASP A 30 10.06 -9.07 19.48
CA ASP A 30 8.60 -9.22 19.39
C ASP A 30 7.98 -8.02 18.64
N ALA A 31 8.41 -6.80 18.98
CA ALA A 31 7.94 -5.58 18.31
C ALA A 31 8.33 -5.52 16.83
N VAL A 32 9.52 -6.01 16.46
CA VAL A 32 9.96 -6.07 15.05
C VAL A 32 9.11 -7.08 14.27
N MET A 33 8.87 -8.27 14.81
CA MET A 33 8.03 -9.28 14.18
C MET A 33 6.57 -8.81 14.01
N GLU A 34 6.04 -8.07 14.98
CA GLU A 34 4.70 -7.47 14.86
C GLU A 34 4.65 -6.39 13.75
N LEU A 35 5.70 -5.57 13.62
CA LEU A 35 5.77 -4.57 12.56
C LEU A 35 5.91 -5.21 11.17
N GLU A 36 6.70 -6.26 11.05
CA GLU A 36 6.87 -7.00 9.79
C GLU A 36 5.57 -7.71 9.38
N SER A 37 4.92 -8.42 10.30
CA SER A 37 3.62 -9.05 10.01
C SER A 37 2.54 -8.02 9.64
N ARG A 38 2.52 -6.85 10.28
CA ARG A 38 1.62 -5.76 9.92
C ARG A 38 1.91 -5.16 8.53
N LYS A 39 3.18 -5.05 8.14
CA LYS A 39 3.57 -4.60 6.79
C LYS A 39 3.18 -5.65 5.74
N SER A 40 3.50 -6.92 5.99
CA SER A 40 3.14 -8.01 5.10
C SER A 40 1.64 -8.12 4.90
N ALA A 41 0.83 -8.03 5.97
CA ALA A 41 -0.64 -8.05 5.86
C ALA A 41 -1.19 -6.86 5.07
N LYS A 42 -0.59 -5.66 5.22
CA LYS A 42 -0.97 -4.48 4.43
C LYS A 42 -0.60 -4.64 2.96
N GLU A 43 0.59 -5.14 2.66
CA GLU A 43 1.05 -5.36 1.30
C GLU A 43 0.28 -6.49 0.60
N GLU A 44 0.00 -7.58 1.31
CA GLU A 44 -0.78 -8.72 0.81
C GLU A 44 -2.24 -8.31 0.59
N GLY A 45 -2.84 -7.57 1.51
CA GLY A 45 -4.18 -7.00 1.32
C GLY A 45 -4.26 -6.05 0.12
N GLN A 46 -3.23 -5.22 -0.09
CA GLN A 46 -3.17 -4.34 -1.27
C GLN A 46 -2.92 -5.10 -2.58
N LYS A 47 -2.07 -6.14 -2.56
CA LYS A 47 -1.83 -6.99 -3.75
C LYS A 47 -3.06 -7.81 -4.10
N ALA A 48 -3.74 -8.38 -3.12
CA ALA A 48 -4.99 -9.12 -3.30
C ALA A 48 -6.10 -8.21 -3.81
N ALA A 49 -6.27 -7.00 -3.25
CA ALA A 49 -7.25 -6.03 -3.73
C ALA A 49 -6.97 -5.63 -5.19
N LYS A 50 -5.71 -5.34 -5.53
CA LYS A 50 -5.30 -5.02 -6.92
C LYS A 50 -5.50 -6.19 -7.87
N ALA A 51 -5.27 -7.42 -7.42
CA ALA A 51 -5.48 -8.61 -8.24
C ALA A 51 -6.98 -8.89 -8.48
N ILE A 52 -7.83 -8.69 -7.48
CA ILE A 52 -9.29 -8.82 -7.62
C ILE A 52 -9.84 -7.73 -8.55
N GLU A 53 -9.38 -6.48 -8.39
CA GLU A 53 -9.76 -5.38 -9.29
C GLU A 53 -9.30 -5.65 -10.73
N ALA A 54 -8.08 -6.16 -10.94
CA ALA A 54 -7.61 -6.54 -12.27
C ALA A 54 -8.45 -7.67 -12.90
N LEU A 55 -8.90 -8.65 -12.11
CA LEU A 55 -9.78 -9.72 -12.57
C LEU A 55 -11.20 -9.20 -12.89
N GLU A 56 -11.76 -8.30 -12.10
CA GLU A 56 -13.06 -7.68 -12.39
C GLU A 56 -13.02 -6.79 -13.63
N VAL A 57 -11.94 -6.02 -13.83
CA VAL A 57 -11.71 -5.24 -15.06
C VAL A 57 -11.58 -6.16 -16.27
N SER A 58 -10.96 -7.33 -16.13
CA SER A 58 -10.85 -8.31 -17.23
C SER A 58 -12.20 -8.94 -17.61
N LYS A 59 -13.13 -9.08 -16.66
CA LYS A 59 -14.50 -9.57 -16.93
C LYS A 59 -15.42 -8.52 -17.55
N GLN A 60 -15.11 -7.24 -17.37
CA GLN A 60 -15.87 -6.12 -17.94
C GLN A 60 -15.23 -5.57 -19.23
N GLY A 61 -14.16 -6.22 -19.71
CA GLY A 61 -13.46 -5.91 -20.95
C GLY A 61 -14.35 -6.11 -22.17
N ALA A 62 -15.20 -5.11 -22.42
CA ALA A 62 -15.82 -4.85 -23.69
C ALA A 62 -14.76 -4.90 -24.78
N ASN A 63 -15.01 -5.73 -25.79
CA ASN A 63 -14.35 -5.86 -27.09
C ASN A 63 -13.56 -4.61 -27.55
N VAL A 64 -12.35 -4.38 -27.01
CA VAL A 64 -11.49 -3.26 -27.41
C VAL A 64 -10.81 -3.66 -28.70
N LYS A 65 -11.19 -3.03 -29.81
CA LYS A 65 -10.49 -3.22 -31.08
C LYS A 65 -9.16 -2.51 -31.05
N VAL A 66 -8.12 -3.19 -31.50
CA VAL A 66 -6.76 -2.63 -31.61
C VAL A 66 -6.76 -1.42 -32.55
N GLU A 67 -7.56 -1.46 -33.60
CA GLU A 67 -7.74 -0.38 -34.58
C GLU A 67 -8.23 0.92 -33.93
N ASP A 68 -9.19 0.83 -32.99
CA ASP A 68 -9.75 1.99 -32.30
C ASP A 68 -8.72 2.63 -31.36
N VAL A 69 -7.90 1.81 -30.70
CA VAL A 69 -6.80 2.29 -29.83
C VAL A 69 -5.74 3.03 -30.64
N ASP A 70 -5.34 2.47 -31.79
CA ASP A 70 -4.36 3.07 -32.68
C ASP A 70 -4.91 4.38 -33.28
N PHE A 71 -6.20 4.40 -33.68
CA PHE A 71 -6.86 5.62 -34.15
C PHE A 71 -6.83 6.73 -33.10
N ILE A 72 -7.26 6.47 -31.86
CA ILE A 72 -7.24 7.48 -30.79
C ILE A 72 -5.82 7.98 -30.53
N SER A 73 -4.83 7.09 -30.47
CA SER A 73 -3.43 7.49 -30.25
C SER A 73 -2.92 8.45 -31.33
N SER A 74 -3.28 8.19 -32.60
CA SER A 74 -2.89 9.04 -33.74
C SER A 74 -3.55 10.42 -33.71
N GLN A 75 -4.81 10.51 -33.28
CA GLN A 75 -5.58 11.76 -33.32
C GLN A 75 -5.37 12.64 -32.09
N THR A 76 -5.21 12.02 -30.91
CA THR A 76 -5.13 12.74 -29.64
C THR A 76 -3.69 12.94 -29.16
N GLY A 77 -2.73 12.19 -29.72
CA GLY A 77 -1.34 12.18 -29.27
C GLY A 77 -1.12 11.50 -27.92
N LEU A 78 -2.12 10.80 -27.39
CA LEU A 78 -2.03 10.05 -26.14
C LEU A 78 -1.22 8.76 -26.32
N CYS A 79 -0.59 8.30 -25.23
CA CYS A 79 0.10 7.02 -25.23
C CYS A 79 -0.90 5.87 -25.42
N ARG A 80 -0.49 4.79 -26.08
CA ARG A 80 -1.34 3.61 -26.35
C ARG A 80 -2.03 3.08 -25.10
N GLN A 81 -1.33 3.07 -23.96
CA GLN A 81 -1.87 2.65 -22.67
C GLN A 81 -2.97 3.57 -22.12
N GLU A 82 -2.89 4.87 -22.41
CA GLU A 82 -3.91 5.84 -21.99
C GLU A 82 -5.14 5.75 -22.89
N SER A 83 -4.93 5.60 -24.20
CA SER A 83 -6.01 5.36 -25.17
C SER A 83 -6.80 4.11 -24.83
N GLU A 84 -6.13 3.02 -24.47
CA GLU A 84 -6.78 1.78 -24.04
C GLU A 84 -7.62 1.98 -22.77
N LYS A 85 -7.09 2.69 -21.76
CA LYS A 85 -7.83 2.99 -20.53
C LYS A 85 -9.10 3.81 -20.80
N ILE A 86 -9.05 4.77 -21.72
CA ILE A 86 -10.21 5.58 -22.09
C ILE A 86 -11.24 4.73 -22.82
N LEU A 87 -10.82 3.87 -23.75
CA LEU A 87 -11.72 2.95 -24.47
C LEU A 87 -12.40 1.97 -23.53
N VAL A 88 -11.66 1.41 -22.58
CA VAL A 88 -12.19 0.49 -21.55
C VAL A 88 -13.20 1.22 -20.66
N ALA A 89 -12.90 2.44 -20.23
CA ALA A 89 -13.80 3.25 -19.40
C ALA A 89 -15.14 3.56 -20.10
N GLU A 90 -15.11 3.72 -21.43
CA GLU A 90 -16.29 4.01 -22.26
C GLU A 90 -16.89 2.74 -22.90
N LYS A 91 -16.51 1.55 -22.44
CA LYS A 91 -17.04 0.24 -22.88
C LYS A 91 -16.91 -0.01 -24.39
N GLY A 92 -15.85 0.51 -25.02
CA GLY A 92 -15.58 0.33 -26.45
C GLY A 92 -16.31 1.33 -27.37
N ASP A 93 -16.92 2.38 -26.83
CA ASP A 93 -17.56 3.44 -27.64
C ASP A 93 -16.54 4.50 -28.07
N LEU A 94 -16.10 4.44 -29.34
CA LEU A 94 -15.06 5.31 -29.91
C LEU A 94 -15.40 6.80 -29.79
N MET A 95 -16.65 7.18 -30.06
CA MET A 95 -17.09 8.57 -30.08
C MET A 95 -17.03 9.20 -28.68
N LYS A 96 -17.47 8.46 -27.66
CA LYS A 96 -17.40 8.91 -26.26
C LYS A 96 -15.96 8.98 -25.76
N ALA A 97 -15.14 8.00 -26.14
CA ALA A 97 -13.72 8.00 -25.82
C ALA A 97 -13.01 9.24 -26.38
N LEU A 98 -13.25 9.59 -27.65
CA LEU A 98 -12.70 10.79 -28.28
C LEU A 98 -13.20 12.08 -27.61
N LEU A 99 -14.51 12.19 -27.35
CA LEU A 99 -15.08 13.36 -26.70
C LEU A 99 -14.43 13.62 -25.34
N LYS A 100 -14.20 12.55 -24.56
CA LYS A 100 -13.57 12.63 -23.25
C LYS A 100 -12.07 12.91 -23.32
N ALA A 101 -11.38 12.43 -24.35
CA ALA A 101 -9.96 12.72 -24.58
C ALA A 101 -9.70 14.20 -24.91
N VAL A 102 -10.64 14.85 -25.60
CA VAL A 102 -10.54 16.28 -25.97
C VAL A 102 -10.97 17.20 -24.82
N GLN A 103 -11.77 16.70 -23.87
CA GLN A 103 -12.24 17.53 -22.76
C GLN A 103 -11.05 17.97 -21.88
N PRO A 104 -10.96 19.28 -21.56
CA PRO A 104 -9.91 19.78 -20.68
C PRO A 104 -10.06 19.14 -19.31
N LYS A 105 -8.96 18.57 -18.80
CA LYS A 105 -8.97 17.96 -17.47
C LYS A 105 -9.36 19.04 -16.46
N PRO A 106 -10.40 18.83 -15.64
CA PRO A 106 -10.77 19.80 -14.62
C PRO A 106 -9.53 20.05 -13.74
N ARG A 107 -9.14 21.32 -13.64
CA ARG A 107 -8.02 21.73 -12.78
C ARG A 107 -8.29 21.16 -11.40
N ALA A 108 -7.30 20.47 -10.83
CA ALA A 108 -7.40 19.95 -9.48
C ALA A 108 -7.84 21.11 -8.58
N LYS A 109 -9.04 21.00 -7.99
CA LYS A 109 -9.48 21.96 -6.99
C LYS A 109 -8.52 21.76 -5.83
N SER A 110 -7.63 22.72 -5.61
CA SER A 110 -6.84 22.80 -4.39
C SER A 110 -7.85 22.91 -3.26
N ILE A 111 -8.15 21.77 -2.62
CA ILE A 111 -9.03 21.78 -1.46
C ILE A 111 -8.39 22.47 -0.27
N ASP A 112 -7.08 22.75 -0.30
CA ASP A 112 -6.43 23.67 0.64
C ASP A 112 -5.26 24.37 -0.07
N GLY A 113 -5.12 25.67 0.14
CA GLY A 113 -4.10 26.52 -0.48
C GLY A 113 -2.67 26.20 -0.05
N ALA A 114 -2.12 25.08 -0.50
CA ALA A 114 -0.71 24.77 -0.41
C ALA A 114 -0.25 24.22 -1.77
N ALA A 115 0.24 25.13 -2.62
CA ALA A 115 1.00 24.76 -3.80
C ALA A 115 2.44 24.44 -3.39
N LEU A 116 2.89 23.21 -3.67
CA LEU A 116 4.28 22.88 -3.95
C LEU A 116 4.38 22.58 -5.45
#